data_AF-A0A1G1GNW1-F1
#
_entry.id   AF-A0A1G1GNW1-F1
#
_cell.length_a   1.000
_cell.length_b   1.000
_cell.length_c   1.000
_cell.angle_alpha   90.00
_cell.angle_beta   90.00
_cell.angle_gamma   90.00
#
_symmetry.space_group_name_H-M   'P 1'
#
loop_
_entity.id
_entity.type
_entity.pdbx_description
1 polymer ?
#
loop_
_entity_poly.entity_id
_entity_poly.type
_entity_poly.pdbx_seq_one_letter_code
_entity_poly.pdbx_strand_id
1 'polypeptide(L)'
;MNDKHGHSHQHDEHCGHGQADHGHGEHEHGLVQVTIELEDEHIPALDEVAAELTRDLKQNWDRGAVVRLALSEFFSRRGKIT
;
A
#
# COMPACT_ATOMS: atom_id res chain seq x y z
N MET A 1 -21.51 -42.46 -43.07
CA MET A 1 -20.55 -41.57 -43.75
C MET A 1 -20.59 -40.24 -43.02
N ASN A 2 -19.46 -39.85 -42.43
CA ASN A 2 -19.06 -38.51 -41.96
C ASN A 2 -19.88 -37.83 -40.85
N ASP A 3 -19.32 -36.98 -40.00
CA ASP A 3 -18.03 -36.88 -39.28
C ASP A 3 -18.26 -35.76 -38.24
N LYS A 4 -17.70 -35.96 -37.05
CA LYS A 4 -17.47 -35.06 -35.91
C LYS A 4 -17.75 -33.55 -36.08
N HIS A 5 -18.40 -32.95 -35.07
CA HIS A 5 -17.89 -31.76 -34.37
C HIS A 5 -18.33 -31.80 -32.91
N GLY A 6 -17.37 -31.88 -31.99
CA GLY A 6 -17.58 -31.71 -30.56
C GLY A 6 -17.43 -30.25 -30.15
N HIS A 7 -18.17 -29.85 -29.13
CA HIS A 7 -17.78 -28.78 -28.21
C HIS A 7 -18.29 -29.16 -26.81
N SER A 8 -17.34 -29.46 -25.92
CA SER A 8 -17.58 -29.76 -24.52
C SER A 8 -17.97 -28.49 -23.78
N HIS A 9 -19.22 -28.42 -23.29
CA HIS A 9 -19.58 -27.51 -22.20
C HIS A 9 -19.21 -28.19 -20.89
N GLN A 10 -18.12 -27.74 -20.27
CA GLN A 10 -17.76 -28.10 -18.90
C GLN A 10 -18.71 -27.37 -17.94
N HIS A 11 -19.35 -28.15 -17.07
CA HIS A 11 -19.98 -27.67 -15.84
C HIS A 11 -18.86 -27.12 -14.94
N ASP A 12 -18.98 -25.87 -14.51
CA ASP A 12 -18.20 -25.34 -13.40
C ASP A 12 -19.09 -25.25 -12.17
N GLU A 13 -18.59 -25.87 -11.11
CA GLU A 13 -19.29 -26.18 -9.87
C GLU A 13 -19.47 -24.94 -9.01
N HIS A 14 -20.71 -24.75 -8.56
CA HIS A 14 -21.12 -23.69 -7.69
C HIS A 14 -20.79 -24.07 -6.23
N CYS A 15 -19.69 -23.58 -5.67
CA CYS A 15 -19.44 -23.48 -4.21
C CYS A 15 -18.21 -22.60 -3.93
N GLY A 16 -18.36 -21.48 -3.23
CA GLY A 16 -17.22 -20.65 -2.82
C GLY A 16 -17.59 -19.35 -2.11
N HIS A 17 -18.08 -19.48 -0.88
CA HIS A 17 -17.96 -18.56 0.26
C HIS A 17 -17.92 -17.04 0.03
N GLY A 18 -18.94 -16.37 0.60
CA GLY A 18 -19.11 -14.93 0.60
C GLY A 18 -17.90 -14.15 1.12
N GLN A 19 -17.52 -13.13 0.34
CA GLN A 19 -16.81 -11.99 0.87
C GLN A 19 -17.87 -11.04 1.41
N ALA A 20 -18.10 -11.12 2.71
CA ALA A 20 -18.65 -10.03 3.47
C ALA A 20 -17.69 -8.85 3.30
N ASP A 21 -18.09 -7.92 2.46
CA ASP A 21 -17.56 -6.57 2.36
C ASP A 21 -17.72 -5.90 3.73
N HIS A 22 -16.73 -6.12 4.61
CA HIS A 22 -16.61 -5.39 5.86
C HIS A 22 -16.00 -4.03 5.53
N GLY A 23 -16.88 -3.13 5.07
CA GLY A 23 -16.64 -1.69 5.08
C GLY A 23 -16.34 -1.22 6.50
N HIS A 24 -15.05 -1.15 6.83
CA HIS A 24 -14.55 -0.37 7.96
C HIS A 24 -14.45 1.08 7.50
N GLY A 25 -15.57 1.80 7.58
CA GLY A 25 -15.60 3.24 7.44
C GLY A 25 -15.06 3.91 8.69
N GLU A 26 -13.74 4.14 8.76
CA GLU A 26 -13.13 5.07 9.72
C GLU A 26 -11.94 5.77 9.04
N HIS A 27 -12.13 7.05 8.64
CA HIS A 27 -11.15 7.99 8.05
C HIS A 27 -10.68 7.73 6.60
N GLU A 28 -11.54 7.96 5.61
CA GLU A 28 -11.12 8.12 4.21
C GLU A 28 -10.48 9.51 3.98
N HIS A 29 -9.27 9.70 4.51
CA HIS A 29 -8.30 10.64 3.95
C HIS A 29 -7.22 9.81 3.26
N GLY A 30 -7.52 9.34 2.06
CA GLY A 30 -6.57 8.58 1.25
C GLY A 30 -5.28 9.35 1.01
N LEU A 31 -4.16 8.64 0.86
CA LEU A 31 -2.89 9.26 0.51
C LEU A 31 -2.99 9.86 -0.90
N VAL A 32 -2.63 11.14 -1.03
CA VAL A 32 -2.54 11.81 -2.32
C VAL A 32 -1.12 11.63 -2.87
N GLN A 33 -1.00 11.16 -4.11
CA GLN A 33 0.30 11.04 -4.77
C GLN A 33 0.88 12.43 -5.04
N VAL A 34 2.12 12.64 -4.61
CA VAL A 34 2.89 13.86 -4.85
C VAL A 34 4.27 13.51 -5.40
N THR A 35 4.87 14.42 -6.15
CA THR A 35 6.26 14.36 -6.56
C THR A 35 7.00 15.51 -5.91
N ILE A 36 8.12 15.19 -5.25
CA ILE A 36 9.00 16.17 -4.61
C ILE A 36 10.43 15.94 -5.12
N GLU A 37 11.19 17.01 -5.22
CA GLU A 37 12.62 16.94 -5.54
C GLU A 37 13.40 16.89 -4.22
N LEU A 38 14.35 15.97 -4.13
CA LEU A 38 15.24 15.78 -2.98
C LEU A 38 16.68 15.72 -3.48
N GLU A 39 17.61 16.19 -2.65
CA GLU A 39 19.04 16.00 -2.91
C GLU A 39 19.39 14.51 -2.91
N ASP A 40 20.37 14.13 -3.74
CA ASP A 40 20.78 12.74 -3.96
C ASP A 40 21.15 12.02 -2.65
N GLU A 41 21.81 12.73 -1.73
CA GLU A 41 22.22 12.22 -0.42
C GLU A 41 21.05 11.83 0.50
N HIS A 42 19.87 12.41 0.29
CA HIS A 42 18.69 12.07 1.09
C HIS A 42 18.10 10.71 0.71
N ILE A 43 18.28 10.25 -0.53
CA ILE A 43 17.72 8.97 -0.98
C ILE A 43 18.29 7.78 -0.18
N PRO A 44 19.62 7.59 -0.05
CA PRO A 44 20.17 6.51 0.75
C PRO A 44 19.88 6.68 2.24
N ALA A 45 19.84 7.91 2.76
CA ALA A 45 19.47 8.16 4.16
C ALA A 45 18.02 7.72 4.45
N LEU A 46 17.09 7.99 3.51
CA LEU A 46 15.71 7.52 3.61
C LEU A 46 15.61 5.99 3.55
N ASP A 47 16.43 5.33 2.73
CA ASP A 47 16.49 3.86 2.68
C ASP A 47 16.99 3.26 3.99
N GLU A 48 18.06 3.83 4.55
CA GLU A 48 18.64 3.39 5.81
C GLU A 48 17.62 3.49 6.95
N VAL A 49 17.00 4.66 7.11
CA VAL A 49 15.97 4.87 8.15
C VAL A 49 14.76 3.96 7.94
N ALA A 50 14.32 3.75 6.69
CA ALA A 50 13.23 2.82 6.42
C ALA A 50 13.59 1.37 6.83
N ALA A 51 14.82 0.93 6.57
CA ALA A 51 15.28 -0.39 6.97
C ALA A 51 15.39 -0.54 8.50
N GLU A 52 15.89 0.50 9.19
CA GLU A 52 15.95 0.54 10.65
C GLU A 52 14.56 0.45 11.27
N LEU A 53 13.64 1.32 10.85
CA LEU A 53 12.25 1.31 11.35
C LEU A 53 11.56 -0.02 11.04
N THR A 54 11.83 -0.61 9.87
CA THR A 54 11.29 -1.92 9.52
C THR A 54 11.75 -3.01 10.49
N ARG A 55 13.06 -3.02 10.80
CA ARG A 55 13.65 -3.99 11.73
C ARG A 55 13.12 -3.81 13.15
N ASP A 56 13.00 -2.57 13.59
CA ASP A 56 12.73 -2.23 14.99
C ASP A 56 11.24 -2.33 15.31
N LEU A 57 10.37 -1.89 14.40
CA LEU A 57 8.91 -1.90 14.58
C LEU A 57 8.23 -3.16 14.02
N LYS A 58 8.97 -4.04 13.33
CA LYS A 58 8.44 -5.25 12.68
C LYS A 58 7.30 -4.97 11.70
N GLN A 59 7.33 -3.81 11.06
CA GLN A 59 6.36 -3.36 10.05
C GLN A 59 7.11 -2.96 8.78
N ASN A 60 6.50 -3.05 7.61
CA ASN A 60 7.18 -2.63 6.38
C ASN A 60 7.19 -1.10 6.26
N TRP A 61 8.37 -0.50 6.21
CA TRP A 61 8.55 0.94 5.99
C TRP A 61 9.21 1.19 4.64
N ASP A 62 8.71 2.20 3.93
CA ASP A 62 9.25 2.70 2.67
C ASP A 62 9.67 4.17 2.80
N ARG A 63 10.40 4.70 1.81
CA ARG A 63 10.86 6.10 1.79
C ARG A 63 9.71 7.09 2.00
N GLY A 64 8.55 6.85 1.40
CA GLY A 64 7.38 7.70 1.53
C GLY A 64 6.78 7.67 2.94
N ALA A 65 6.86 6.54 3.65
CA ALA A 65 6.52 6.48 5.07
C ALA A 65 7.48 7.32 5.93
N VAL A 66 8.79 7.25 5.66
CA VAL A 66 9.80 8.06 6.37
C VAL A 66 9.61 9.56 6.10
N VAL A 67 9.37 9.95 4.85
CA VAL A 67 9.08 11.36 4.50
C VAL A 67 7.83 11.86 5.22
N ARG A 68 6.76 11.06 5.28
CA ARG A 68 5.53 11.43 6.00
C ARG A 68 5.77 11.57 7.51
N LEU A 69 6.59 10.70 8.11
CA LEU A 69 6.99 10.81 9.51
C LEU A 69 7.75 12.12 9.76
N ALA A 70 8.74 12.44 8.92
CA ALA A 70 9.52 13.66 9.02
C ALA A 70 8.64 14.92 8.85
N LEU A 71 7.71 14.92 7.90
CA LEU A 71 6.74 16.00 7.72
C LEU A 71 5.83 16.16 8.93
N SER A 72 5.34 15.05 9.49
CA SER A 72 4.52 15.06 10.69
C SER A 72 5.27 15.70 11.86
N GLU A 73 6.51 15.26 12.13
CA GLU A 73 7.35 15.86 13.16
C GLU A 73 7.60 17.35 12.92
N PHE A 74 7.93 17.73 11.69
CA PHE A 74 8.19 19.13 11.33
C PHE A 74 6.96 20.01 11.59
N PHE A 75 5.77 19.55 11.19
CA PHE A 75 4.53 20.30 11.40
C PHE A 75 4.06 20.29 12.85
N SER A 76 4.25 19.19 13.59
CA SER A 76 3.95 19.12 15.03
C SER A 76 4.80 20.11 15.82
N ARG A 77 6.11 20.20 15.56
CA ARG A 77 7.00 21.20 16.18
C ARG A 77 6.58 22.64 15.91
N ARG A 78 5.88 22.88 14.79
CA ARG A 78 5.37 24.20 14.38
C ARG A 78 3.93 24.45 14.82
N GLY A 79 3.29 23.51 15.52
CA GLY A 79 1.89 23.61 15.95
C GLY A 79 0.89 23.64 14.80
N LYS A 80 1.25 23.05 13.65
CA LYS A 80 0.40 23.01 12.43
C LYS A 80 -0.44 21.75 12.33
N ILE A 81 0.04 20.66 12.91
CA ILE A 81 -0.65 19.37 13.02
C ILE A 81 -0.49 18.93 14.48
N THR A 82 -1.57 18.46 15.10
CA THR A 82 -1.58 17.97 16.51
C THR A 82 -1.99 16.51 16.52
#